data_AF-A0A927INY8-F1
#
_entry.id   AF-A0A927INY8-F1
#
_cell.length_a   1.000
_cell.length_b   1.000
_cell.length_c   1.000
_cell.angle_alpha   90.00
_cell.angle_beta   90.00
_cell.angle_gamma   90.00
#
_symmetry.space_group_name_H-M   'P 1'
#
loop_
_entity.id
_entity.type
_entity.pdbx_description
1 polymer ?
#
loop_
_entity_poly.entity_id
_entity_poly.type
_entity_poly.pdbx_seq_one_letter_code
_entity_poly.pdbx_strand_id
1 'polypeptide(L)'
;MKRSEDLDRLAAHYDGVDTSEDLRGAVLDTATVDEPMVGITLRLPASTLAAARTQARFEGVKVTALLRRWVEQRLAEGTTDDQVISVGDLKRLIARSAHDRRAG
;
A
#
# COMPACT_ATOMS: atom_id res chain seq x y z
N MET A 1 -24.26 -10.08 17.75
CA MET A 1 -25.41 -10.99 17.51
C MET A 1 -26.23 -10.65 16.26
N LYS A 2 -26.18 -9.43 15.68
CA LYS A 2 -26.91 -9.09 14.44
C LYS A 2 -26.41 -9.78 13.14
N ARG A 3 -25.13 -10.15 13.10
CA ARG A 3 -24.48 -10.59 11.85
C ARG A 3 -24.92 -11.99 11.39
N SER A 4 -25.26 -12.90 12.30
CA SER A 4 -25.77 -14.22 11.90
C SER A 4 -27.23 -14.16 11.51
N GLU A 5 -28.06 -13.43 12.25
CA GLU A 5 -29.48 -13.22 11.92
C GLU A 5 -29.68 -12.58 10.53
N ASP A 6 -28.80 -11.65 10.15
CA ASP A 6 -28.80 -11.05 8.81
C ASP A 6 -28.42 -12.06 7.71
N LEU A 7 -27.51 -12.98 7.99
CA LEU A 7 -27.09 -14.02 7.04
C LEU A 7 -28.17 -15.10 6.89
N ASP A 8 -28.81 -15.50 7.98
CA ASP A 8 -29.89 -16.49 7.98
C ASP A 8 -31.11 -15.98 7.19
N ARG A 9 -31.44 -14.70 7.34
CA ARG A 9 -32.48 -14.02 6.55
C ARG A 9 -32.12 -13.94 5.07
N LEU A 10 -30.86 -13.65 4.75
CA LEU A 10 -30.38 -13.59 3.37
C LEU A 10 -30.46 -14.97 2.70
N ALA A 11 -30.07 -16.02 3.43
CA ALA A 11 -30.17 -17.40 2.95
C ALA A 11 -31.63 -17.77 2.64
N ALA A 12 -32.55 -17.55 3.59
CA ALA A 12 -33.96 -17.86 3.42
C ALA A 12 -34.62 -17.08 2.25
N HIS A 13 -34.14 -15.88 1.95
CA HIS A 13 -34.61 -15.12 0.79
C HIS A 13 -34.19 -15.77 -0.53
N TYR A 14 -32.92 -16.15 -0.66
CA TYR A 14 -32.39 -16.73 -1.91
C TYR A 14 -32.77 -18.20 -2.12
N ASP A 15 -33.18 -18.93 -1.08
CA ASP A 15 -33.67 -20.30 -1.20
C ASP A 15 -34.95 -20.45 -2.04
N GLY A 16 -35.74 -19.37 -2.18
CA GLY A 16 -37.01 -19.38 -2.91
C GLY A 16 -37.09 -18.43 -4.11
N VAL A 17 -36.04 -17.64 -4.37
CA VAL A 17 -36.03 -16.63 -5.43
C VAL A 17 -35.36 -17.18 -6.68
N ASP A 18 -36.07 -17.13 -7.80
CA ASP A 18 -35.48 -17.42 -9.11
C ASP A 18 -34.53 -16.29 -9.52
N THR A 19 -33.23 -16.60 -9.53
CA THR A 19 -32.15 -15.67 -9.92
C THR A 19 -31.72 -15.84 -11.38
N SER A 20 -32.42 -16.67 -12.15
CA SER A 20 -32.06 -16.97 -13.55
C SER A 20 -31.96 -15.70 -14.39
N GLU A 21 -32.84 -14.71 -14.17
CA GLU A 21 -32.80 -13.44 -14.90
C GLU A 21 -31.55 -12.61 -14.59
N ASP A 22 -31.13 -12.56 -13.32
CA ASP A 22 -29.94 -11.84 -12.87
C ASP A 22 -28.64 -12.49 -13.41
N LEU A 23 -28.65 -13.81 -13.56
CA LEU A 23 -27.50 -14.59 -14.03
C LEU A 23 -27.34 -14.58 -15.56
N ARG A 24 -28.40 -14.25 -16.33
CA ARG A 24 -28.36 -14.29 -17.81
C ARG A 24 -27.25 -13.44 -18.43
N GLY A 25 -26.90 -12.31 -17.82
CA GLY A 25 -25.84 -11.40 -18.28
C GLY A 25 -24.58 -11.44 -17.41
N ALA A 26 -24.54 -12.30 -16.40
CA ALA A 26 -23.43 -12.34 -15.46
C ALA A 26 -22.19 -12.96 -16.11
N VAL A 27 -21.04 -12.37 -15.82
CA VAL A 27 -19.74 -12.94 -16.18
C VAL A 27 -19.20 -13.65 -14.95
N LEU A 28 -18.86 -14.93 -15.10
CA LEU A 28 -18.22 -15.70 -14.03
C LEU A 28 -16.80 -15.16 -13.82
N ASP A 29 -16.58 -14.52 -12.68
CA ASP A 29 -15.26 -14.11 -12.25
C ASP A 29 -14.56 -15.28 -11.54
N THR A 30 -13.61 -15.92 -12.23
CA THR A 30 -12.77 -16.98 -11.67
C THR A 30 -11.40 -16.47 -11.24
N ALA A 31 -11.21 -15.15 -11.15
CA ALA A 31 -9.91 -14.59 -10.78
C ALA A 31 -9.61 -14.85 -9.31
N THR A 32 -8.79 -15.85 -9.05
CA THR A 32 -8.13 -16.05 -7.75
C THR A 32 -6.91 -15.13 -7.68
N VAL A 33 -6.83 -14.30 -6.64
CA VAL A 33 -5.68 -13.44 -6.38
C VAL A 33 -4.82 -14.10 -5.31
N ASP A 34 -3.63 -14.58 -5.69
CA ASP A 34 -2.70 -15.27 -4.77
C ASP A 34 -2.22 -14.37 -3.62
N GLU A 35 -2.06 -13.07 -3.90
CA GLU A 35 -1.68 -12.04 -2.92
C GLU A 35 -2.75 -10.95 -2.85
N PRO A 36 -3.81 -11.13 -2.04
CA PRO A 36 -4.86 -10.14 -1.94
C PRO A 36 -4.33 -8.85 -1.29
N MET A 37 -4.65 -7.71 -1.90
CA MET A 37 -4.30 -6.41 -1.32
C MET A 37 -5.08 -6.16 -0.04
N VAL A 38 -4.36 -5.93 1.07
CA VAL A 38 -4.97 -5.57 2.36
C VAL A 38 -4.88 -4.06 2.57
N GLY A 39 -6.02 -3.41 2.76
CA GLY A 39 -6.08 -1.98 3.07
C GLY A 39 -5.61 -1.68 4.49
N ILE A 40 -4.66 -0.76 4.61
CA ILE A 40 -4.22 -0.22 5.91
C ILE A 40 -4.44 1.29 5.97
N THR A 41 -4.70 1.81 7.17
CA THR A 41 -4.75 3.25 7.42
C THR A 41 -3.45 3.70 8.05
N LEU A 42 -2.71 4.59 7.36
CA LEU A 42 -1.49 5.19 7.87
C LEU A 42 -1.70 6.69 8.12
N ARG A 43 -1.25 7.17 9.28
CA ARG A 43 -1.18 8.61 9.57
C ARG A 43 0.19 9.12 9.16
N LEU A 44 0.21 10.17 8.35
CA LEU A 44 1.41 10.85 7.88
C LEU A 44 1.33 12.34 8.23
N PRO A 45 2.47 13.01 8.47
CA PRO A 45 2.51 14.46 8.49
C PRO A 45 1.93 15.05 7.19
N ALA A 46 1.18 16.14 7.31
CA ALA A 46 0.54 16.78 6.16
C ALA A 46 1.57 17.21 5.09
N SER A 47 2.74 17.70 5.52
CA SER A 47 3.85 18.06 4.65
C SER A 47 4.38 16.88 3.84
N THR A 48 4.52 15.71 4.48
CA THR A 48 4.97 14.46 3.83
C THR A 48 3.98 14.01 2.76
N LEU A 49 2.68 13.99 3.07
CA LEU A 49 1.67 13.61 2.08
C LEU A 49 1.58 14.61 0.92
N ALA A 50 1.77 15.91 1.19
CA ALA A 50 1.80 16.93 0.16
C ALA A 50 2.99 16.73 -0.80
N ALA A 51 4.18 16.43 -0.27
CA ALA A 51 5.36 16.13 -1.09
C ALA A 51 5.13 14.89 -1.97
N ALA A 52 4.57 13.81 -1.42
CA ALA A 52 4.23 12.61 -2.19
C ALA A 52 3.20 12.90 -3.29
N ARG A 53 2.21 13.77 -3.04
CA ARG A 53 1.23 14.19 -4.06
C ARG A 53 1.88 14.97 -5.19
N THR A 54 2.81 15.86 -4.89
CA THR A 54 3.55 16.62 -5.92
C THR A 54 4.35 15.66 -6.80
N GLN A 55 5.06 14.71 -6.20
CA GLN A 55 5.82 13.72 -6.95
C GLN A 55 4.93 12.82 -7.82
N ALA A 56 3.80 12.37 -7.27
CA ALA A 56 2.84 11.54 -8.01
C ALA A 56 2.27 12.27 -9.24
N ARG A 57 1.99 13.58 -9.10
CA ARG A 57 1.55 14.41 -10.23
C ARG A 57 2.62 14.55 -11.29
N PHE A 58 3.87 14.76 -10.89
CA PHE A 58 5.00 14.84 -11.82
C PHE A 58 5.16 13.53 -12.62
N GLU A 59 4.95 12.38 -11.97
CA GLU A 59 5.00 11.06 -12.61
C GLU A 59 3.70 10.64 -13.32
N GLY A 60 2.64 11.46 -13.26
CA GLY A 60 1.35 11.13 -13.86
C GLY A 60 0.59 9.96 -13.21
N VAL A 61 0.90 9.61 -11.96
CA VAL A 61 0.31 8.47 -11.23
C VAL A 61 -0.51 8.90 -10.02
N LYS A 62 -1.33 8.00 -9.47
CA LYS A 62 -2.03 8.23 -8.20
C LYS A 62 -1.04 8.16 -7.04
N VAL A 63 -1.20 9.04 -6.05
CA VAL A 63 -0.31 9.08 -4.87
C VAL A 63 -0.29 7.76 -4.09
N THR A 64 -1.41 7.04 -4.02
CA THR A 64 -1.47 5.73 -3.35
C THR A 64 -0.68 4.66 -4.10
N ALA A 65 -0.71 4.68 -5.44
CA ALA A 65 0.10 3.79 -6.28
C ALA A 65 1.60 4.10 -6.15
N LEU A 66 1.97 5.39 -6.10
CA LEU A 66 3.34 5.83 -5.86
C LEU A 66 3.85 5.32 -4.50
N LEU A 67 3.08 5.57 -3.43
CA LEU A 67 3.45 5.16 -2.07
C LEU A 67 3.59 3.64 -1.97
N ARG A 68 2.67 2.88 -2.57
CA ARG A 68 2.76 1.42 -2.65
C ARG A 68 4.06 0.97 -3.32
N ARG A 69 4.37 1.52 -4.50
CA ARG A 69 5.60 1.19 -5.26
C ARG A 69 6.86 1.47 -4.42
N TRP A 70 6.90 2.58 -3.71
CA TRP A 70 8.03 2.91 -2.84
C TRP A 70 8.19 1.93 -1.67
N VAL A 71 7.08 1.47 -1.07
CA VAL A 71 7.12 0.45 -0.02
C VAL A 71 7.61 -0.88 -0.58
N GLU A 72 7.06 -1.34 -1.70
CA GLU A 72 7.46 -2.58 -2.37
C GLU A 72 8.95 -2.56 -2.76
N GLN A 73 9.39 -1.46 -3.39
CA GLN A 73 10.79 -1.29 -3.77
C GLN A 73 11.73 -1.33 -2.56
N ARG A 74 11.37 -0.61 -1.48
CA ARG A 74 12.22 -0.55 -0.29
C ARG A 74 12.33 -1.90 0.43
N LEU A 75 11.26 -2.68 0.42
CA LEU A 75 11.25 -4.03 0.99
C LEU A 75 12.06 -5.00 0.13
N ALA A 76 11.95 -4.93 -1.20
CA ALA A 76 12.76 -5.72 -2.12
C ALA A 76 14.27 -5.43 -1.95
N GLU A 77 14.65 -4.15 -1.83
CA GLU A 77 16.03 -3.72 -1.56
C GLU A 77 16.56 -4.26 -0.22
N GLY A 78 15.74 -4.27 0.83
CA GLY A 78 16.12 -4.75 2.17
C GLY A 78 16.26 -6.27 2.31
N THR A 79 15.91 -7.05 1.28
CA THR A 79 16.04 -8.51 1.28
C THR A 79 17.38 -8.97 0.67
N THR A 80 18.16 -8.05 0.12
CA THR A 80 19.54 -8.30 -0.31
C THR A 80 20.47 -7.89 0.83
N ASP A 81 21.26 -8.83 1.35
CA ASP A 81 22.16 -8.71 2.51
C ASP A 81 23.38 -7.79 2.24
N ASP A 82 23.16 -6.62 1.66
CA ASP A 82 24.22 -5.64 1.37
C ASP A 82 23.93 -4.38 2.18
N GLN A 83 24.81 -4.07 3.13
CA GLN A 83 24.66 -2.95 4.07
C GLN A 83 24.72 -1.60 3.34
N VAL A 84 23.60 -1.17 2.77
CA VAL A 84 23.48 0.13 2.12
C VAL A 84 23.17 1.21 3.15
N ILE A 85 24.14 2.11 3.36
CA ILE A 85 24.00 3.29 4.22
C ILE A 85 23.18 4.36 3.48
N SER A 86 22.22 5.00 4.17
CA SER A 86 21.44 6.08 3.56
C SER A 86 22.33 7.29 3.21
N VAL A 87 22.01 8.00 2.13
CA VAL A 87 22.75 9.23 1.72
C VAL A 87 22.72 10.29 2.83
N GLY A 88 21.64 10.34 3.63
CA GLY A 88 21.53 11.23 4.78
C GLY A 88 22.53 10.88 5.88
N ASP A 89 22.73 9.60 6.15
CA ASP A 89 23.70 9.13 7.15
C ASP A 89 25.14 9.34 6.68
N LEU A 90 25.41 9.14 5.38
CA LEU A 90 26.70 9.50 4.78
C LEU A 90 26.98 11.01 4.90
N LYS A 91 26.00 11.88 4.62
CA LYS A 91 26.15 13.33 4.77
C LYS A 91 26.45 13.72 6.23
N ARG A 92 25.79 13.08 7.19
CA ARG A 92 26.04 13.31 8.63
C ARG A 92 27.44 12.85 9.05
N LEU A 93 27.91 11.71 8.53
CA LEU A 93 29.26 11.21 8.79
C LEU A 93 30.34 12.17 8.23
N ILE A 94 30.18 12.61 6.97
CA ILE A 94 31.10 13.56 6.32
C ILE A 94 31.16 14.86 7.11
N ALA A 95 30.00 15.42 7.48
CA ALA A 95 29.92 16.66 8.24
C ALA A 95 30.65 16.56 9.60
N ARG A 96 30.51 15.43 10.30
CA ARG A 96 31.20 15.17 11.57
C ARG A 96 32.72 15.10 11.38
N SER A 97 33.19 14.32 10.41
CA SER A 97 34.62 14.16 10.11
C SER A 97 35.31 15.48 9.68
N ALA A 98 34.55 16.40 9.09
CA ALA A 98 35.03 17.71 8.66
C ALA A 98 35.14 18.70 9.84
N HIS A 99 34.32 18.51 10.88
CA HIS A 99 34.39 19.29 12.11
C HIS A 99 35.58 18.85 12.97
N ASP A 100 35.76 17.55 13.14
CA ASP A 100 36.86 16.98 13.94
C ASP A 100 38.25 17.32 13.37
N ARG A 101 38.38 17.38 12.04
CA ARG A 101 39.63 17.81 11.36
C ARG A 101 39.95 19.30 11.45
N ARG A 102 39.01 20.14 11.88
CA ARG A 102 39.22 21.59 12.06
C ARG A 102 39.46 21.96 13.52
N ALA A 103 39.22 21.03 14.44
CA ALA A 103 39.35 21.23 15.88
C ALA A 103 40.64 20.62 16.48
N GLY A 104 41.50 20.02 15.65
CA GLY A 104 42.86 19.57 15.99
C GLY A 104 43.87 20.22 15.06
#